data_AF-A0A0B1Z338-F1
#
_entry.id   AF-A0A0B1Z338-F1
#
_cell.length_a   1.000
_cell.length_b   1.000
_cell.length_c   1.000
_cell.angle_alpha   90.00
_cell.angle_beta   90.00
_cell.angle_gamma   90.00
#
_symmetry.space_group_name_H-M   'P 1'
#
loop_
_entity.id
_entity.type
_entity.pdbx_description
1 polymer ?
#
loop_
_entity_poly.entity_id
_entity_poly.type
_entity_poly.pdbx_seq_one_letter_code
_entity_poly.pdbx_strand_id
1 'polypeptide(L)'
;MIAFNLQQIKDAGWLKEANYIDGQWMAADDARHLAINDPATDNQIGQIPWGGAVETPRAIDAAHAAFTSWSLTTAAERTILLNRMAQLVRDNLDILASTPASSAWPRTFSP
;
A
#
# COMPACT_ATOMS: atom_id res chain seq x y z
N MET A 1 -18.85 6.16 -15.33
CA MET A 1 -17.57 5.60 -14.88
C MET A 1 -16.53 6.68 -15.16
N ILE A 2 -16.02 7.35 -14.12
CA ILE A 2 -14.96 8.36 -14.30
C ILE A 2 -13.64 7.58 -14.33
N ALA A 3 -13.00 7.52 -15.49
CA ALA A 3 -11.68 6.93 -15.62
C ALA A 3 -10.64 7.97 -15.20
N PHE A 4 -9.91 7.70 -14.12
CA PHE A 4 -8.77 8.53 -13.73
C PHE A 4 -7.53 8.08 -14.50
N ASN A 5 -6.74 9.02 -15.00
CA ASN A 5 -5.43 8.71 -15.59
C ASN A 5 -4.32 8.73 -14.52
N LEU A 6 -3.15 8.21 -14.86
CA LEU A 6 -2.01 8.10 -13.94
C LEU A 6 -1.58 9.44 -13.33
N GLN A 7 -1.60 10.53 -14.11
CA GLN A 7 -1.21 11.85 -13.63
C GLN A 7 -2.18 12.35 -12.55
N GLN A 8 -3.48 12.18 -12.75
CA GLN A 8 -4.49 12.57 -11.78
C GLN A 8 -4.37 11.77 -10.47
N ILE A 9 -4.02 10.49 -10.54
CA ILE A 9 -3.79 9.64 -9.36
C ILE A 9 -2.55 10.11 -8.57
N LYS A 10 -1.48 10.49 -9.27
CA LYS A 10 -0.27 11.08 -8.68
C LYS A 10 -0.56 12.41 -8.01
N ASP A 11 -1.22 13.32 -8.71
CA ASP A 11 -1.54 14.67 -8.21
C ASP A 11 -2.49 14.63 -7.00
N ALA A 12 -3.43 13.69 -7.00
CA ALA A 12 -4.33 13.45 -5.88
C ALA A 12 -3.65 12.71 -4.70
N GLY A 13 -2.37 12.32 -4.84
CA GLY A 13 -1.58 11.71 -3.78
C GLY A 13 -1.95 10.27 -3.44
N TRP A 14 -2.70 9.58 -4.31
CA TRP A 14 -3.13 8.19 -4.14
C TRP A 14 -2.06 7.17 -4.54
N LEU A 15 -1.09 7.59 -5.36
CA LEU A 15 0.11 6.80 -5.61
C LEU A 15 1.14 7.10 -4.52
N LYS A 16 1.38 6.15 -3.62
CA LYS A 16 2.39 6.25 -2.55
C LYS A 16 3.59 5.37 -2.88
N GLU A 17 4.76 5.99 -2.96
CA GLU A 17 6.05 5.35 -3.23
C GLU A 17 6.85 5.15 -1.93
N ALA A 18 6.18 4.66 -0.90
CA ALA A 18 6.73 4.47 0.44
C ALA A 18 6.08 3.26 1.12
N ASN A 19 6.81 2.62 2.04
CA ASN A 19 6.28 1.56 2.89
C ASN A 19 5.60 2.18 4.12
N TYR A 20 4.45 1.63 4.54
CA TYR A 20 3.77 2.09 5.74
C TYR A 20 4.15 1.22 6.94
N ILE A 21 5.04 1.73 7.80
CA ILE A 21 5.60 1.01 8.96
C ILE A 21 5.39 1.88 10.20
N ASP A 22 4.86 1.29 11.27
CA ASP A 22 4.62 1.97 12.57
C ASP A 22 3.85 3.29 12.46
N GLY A 23 2.85 3.35 11.57
CA GLY A 23 2.05 4.55 11.36
C GLY A 23 2.69 5.62 10.49
N GLN A 24 3.86 5.35 9.89
CA GLN A 24 4.63 6.30 9.11
C GLN A 24 4.89 5.80 7.69
N TRP A 25 4.91 6.72 6.72
CA TRP A 25 5.36 6.44 5.37
C TRP A 25 6.89 6.57 5.31
N MET A 26 7.58 5.47 5.04
CA MET A 26 9.04 5.37 5.04
C MET A 26 9.57 4.93 3.68
N ALA A 27 10.72 5.50 3.29
CA ALA A 27 11.54 4.96 2.21
C ALA A 27 12.33 3.73 2.69
N ALA A 28 12.99 3.02 1.77
CA ALA A 28 13.95 1.98 2.12
C ALA A 28 15.23 2.64 2.64
N ASP A 29 15.83 2.09 3.71
CA ASP A 29 17.03 2.65 4.31
C ASP A 29 18.24 2.54 3.36
N ASP A 30 18.25 1.51 2.53
CA ASP A 30 19.29 1.27 1.53
C ASP A 30 19.01 1.95 0.17
N ALA A 31 17.96 2.77 0.10
CA ALA A 31 17.48 3.48 -1.10
C ALA A 31 17.21 2.55 -2.31
N ARG A 32 17.06 1.23 -2.10
CA ARG A 32 16.66 0.33 -3.18
C ARG A 32 15.17 0.45 -3.43
N HIS A 33 14.81 0.48 -4.71
CA HIS A 33 13.44 0.55 -5.16
C HIS A 33 13.19 -0.48 -6.26
N LEU A 34 11.97 -1.00 -6.32
CA LEU A 34 11.47 -1.81 -7.41
C LEU A 34 10.59 -0.94 -8.31
N ALA A 35 10.93 -0.87 -9.60
CA ALA A 35 10.10 -0.21 -10.59
C ALA A 35 8.84 -1.04 -10.88
N ILE A 36 7.68 -0.39 -10.86
CA ILE A 36 6.41 -0.98 -11.27
C ILE A 36 6.13 -0.48 -12.68
N ASN A 37 6.10 -1.40 -13.64
CA ASN A 37 5.76 -1.13 -15.04
C ASN A 37 4.35 -1.62 -15.35
N ASP A 38 3.67 -0.93 -16.26
CA ASP A 38 2.40 -1.35 -16.81
C ASP A 38 2.61 -2.57 -17.74
N PRO A 39 2.04 -3.74 -17.45
CA PRO A 39 2.22 -4.92 -18.29
C PRO A 39 1.64 -4.79 -19.71
N ALA A 40 0.72 -3.83 -19.94
CA ALA A 40 0.11 -3.61 -21.24
C ALA A 40 0.94 -2.68 -22.15
N THR A 41 1.71 -1.76 -21.56
CA THR A 41 2.44 -0.72 -22.30
C THR A 41 3.94 -0.67 -22.03
N ASP A 42 4.41 -1.45 -21.05
CA ASP A 42 5.76 -1.46 -20.46
C ASP A 42 6.22 -0.10 -19.89
N ASN A 43 5.32 0.88 -19.78
CA ASN A 43 5.63 2.18 -19.22
C ASN A 43 5.72 2.12 -17.70
N GLN A 44 6.70 2.81 -17.11
CA GLN A 44 6.84 2.89 -15.67
C GLN A 44 5.69 3.69 -15.03
N ILE A 45 4.97 3.05 -14.11
CA ILE A 45 3.87 3.64 -13.34
C ILE A 45 4.44 4.42 -12.15
N GLY A 46 5.33 3.78 -11.39
CA GLY A 46 5.95 4.30 -10.18
C GLY A 46 7.00 3.35 -9.61
N GLN A 47 7.46 3.62 -8.39
CA GLN A 47 8.47 2.82 -7.69
C GLN A 47 8.03 2.49 -6.27
N ILE A 48 8.34 1.29 -5.79
CA ILE A 48 8.11 0.91 -4.38
C ILE A 48 9.46 0.68 -3.69
N PRO A 49 9.65 1.13 -2.43
CA PRO A 49 10.88 0.84 -1.71
C PRO A 49 11.01 -0.65 -1.43
N TRP A 50 12.22 -1.18 -1.63
CA TRP A 50 12.53 -2.57 -1.36
C TRP A 50 12.58 -2.80 0.15
N GLY A 51 11.63 -3.57 0.68
CA GLY A 51 11.66 -3.99 2.09
C GLY A 51 12.78 -5.01 2.30
N GLY A 52 13.87 -4.60 2.93
CA GLY A 52 15.04 -5.43 3.19
C GLY A 52 15.05 -6.03 4.59
N ALA A 53 16.17 -6.68 4.91
CA ALA A 53 16.40 -7.32 6.21
C ALA A 53 16.41 -6.35 7.40
N VAL A 54 16.44 -5.04 7.17
CA VAL A 54 16.47 -4.01 8.22
C VAL A 54 15.07 -3.46 8.50
N GLU A 55 14.24 -3.27 7.47
CA GLU A 55 12.88 -2.76 7.57
C GLU A 55 11.91 -3.83 8.08
N THR A 56 12.10 -5.09 7.66
CA THR A 56 11.21 -6.18 8.06
C THR A 56 11.17 -6.40 9.58
N PRO A 57 12.31 -6.48 10.32
CA PRO A 57 12.28 -6.59 11.77
C PRO A 57 11.58 -5.40 12.45
N ARG A 58 11.81 -4.16 11.98
CA ARG A 58 11.13 -2.97 12.49
C ARG A 58 9.61 -3.05 12.32
N ALA A 59 9.15 -3.53 11.17
CA ALA A 59 7.73 -3.74 10.93
C ALA A 59 7.14 -4.85 11.83
N ILE A 60 7.89 -5.92 12.08
CA ILE A 60 7.49 -7.00 13.00
C ILE A 60 7.38 -6.47 14.44
N ASP A 61 8.40 -5.74 14.91
CA ASP A 61 8.43 -5.19 16.26
C ASP A 61 7.28 -4.19 16.49
N ALA A 62 7.03 -3.32 15.52
CA ALA A 62 5.91 -2.38 15.55
C ALA A 62 4.55 -3.10 15.56
N ALA A 63 4.37 -4.14 14.74
CA ALA A 63 3.15 -4.95 14.73
C ALA A 63 2.95 -5.67 16.07
N HIS A 64 4.02 -6.19 16.67
CA HIS A 64 3.97 -6.86 17.97
C HIS A 64 3.61 -5.89 19.11
N ALA A 65 4.18 -4.68 19.10
CA ALA A 65 3.83 -3.63 20.05
C ALA A 65 2.36 -3.20 19.91
N ALA A 66 1.89 -2.96 18.68
CA ALA A 66 0.50 -2.61 18.41
C ALA A 66 -0.48 -3.74 18.79
N PHE A 67 -0.07 -5.00 18.63
CA PHE A 67 -0.91 -6.16 18.97
C PHE A 67 -1.31 -6.18 20.44
N THR A 68 -0.43 -5.74 21.35
CA THR A 68 -0.69 -5.79 22.81
C THR A 68 -1.93 -4.98 23.19
N SER A 69 -2.12 -3.79 22.61
CA SER A 69 -3.32 -2.97 22.85
C SER A 69 -4.48 -3.39 21.94
N TRP A 70 -4.20 -3.73 20.68
CA TRP A 70 -5.21 -4.12 19.71
C TRP A 70 -5.94 -5.42 20.10
N SER A 71 -5.25 -6.41 20.65
CA SER A 71 -5.85 -7.69 21.05
C SER A 71 -6.85 -7.55 22.19
N LEU A 72 -6.72 -6.49 23.00
CA LEU A 72 -7.61 -6.19 24.13
C LEU A 72 -8.89 -5.48 23.69
N THR A 73 -8.97 -5.00 22.45
CA THR A 73 -10.19 -4.37 21.92
C THR A 73 -11.34 -5.37 21.85
N THR A 74 -12.56 -4.87 21.97
CA THR A 74 -13.77 -5.65 21.79
C THR A 74 -14.07 -5.87 20.31
N ALA A 75 -14.90 -6.88 20.01
CA ALA A 75 -15.37 -7.11 18.64
C ALA A 75 -16.14 -5.88 18.08
N ALA A 76 -16.87 -5.16 18.95
CA ALA A 76 -17.63 -3.96 18.55
C ALA A 76 -16.69 -2.82 18.10
N GLU A 77 -15.64 -2.52 18.87
CA GLU A 77 -14.66 -1.49 18.54
C GLU A 77 -13.94 -1.79 17.22
N ARG A 78 -13.50 -3.05 17.02
CA ARG A 78 -12.88 -3.47 15.75
C ARG A 78 -13.85 -3.35 14.57
N THR A 79 -15.11 -3.70 14.77
CA THR A 79 -16.15 -3.62 13.73
C THR A 79 -16.35 -2.19 13.25
N ILE A 80 -16.34 -1.20 14.15
CA ILE A 80 -16.46 0.21 13.79
C ILE A 80 -15.30 0.63 12.88
N LEU A 81 -14.06 0.28 13.25
CA LEU A 81 -12.87 0.63 12.49
C LEU A 81 -12.84 -0.03 11.12
N LEU A 82 -13.12 -1.34 11.05
CA LEU A 82 -13.15 -2.10 9.79
C LEU A 82 -14.26 -1.62 8.86
N ASN A 83 -15.46 -1.31 9.39
CA ASN A 83 -16.54 -0.75 8.58
C ASN A 83 -16.21 0.64 8.04
N ARG A 84 -15.55 1.48 8.84
CA ARG A 84 -15.06 2.78 8.38
C ARG A 84 -14.04 2.62 7.25
N MET A 85 -13.08 1.70 7.39
CA MET A 85 -12.13 1.38 6.33
C MET A 85 -12.85 0.92 5.05
N ALA A 86 -13.80 -0.01 5.18
CA ALA A 86 -14.57 -0.50 4.05
C ALA A 86 -15.40 0.60 3.37
N GLN A 87 -15.93 1.55 4.14
CA GLN A 87 -16.63 2.70 3.59
C GLN A 87 -15.67 3.61 2.81
N LEU A 88 -14.51 3.95 3.37
CA LEU A 88 -13.49 4.75 2.69
C LEU A 88 -13.05 4.10 1.36
N VAL A 89 -12.91 2.77 1.33
CA VAL A 89 -12.59 2.05 0.08
C VAL A 89 -13.72 2.20 -0.95
N ARG A 90 -14.99 2.05 -0.54
CA ARG A 90 -16.14 2.20 -1.45
C ARG A 90 -16.30 3.62 -1.98
N ASP A 91 -16.11 4.61 -1.12
CA ASP A 91 -16.23 6.04 -1.49
C ASP A 91 -15.17 6.44 -2.53
N ASN A 92 -14.03 5.73 -2.55
CA ASN A 92 -12.91 5.98 -3.45
C ASN A 92 -12.72 4.86 -4.49
N LEU A 93 -13.76 4.05 -4.75
CA LEU A 93 -13.64 2.87 -5.59
C LEU A 93 -13.19 3.20 -7.03
N ASP A 94 -13.69 4.30 -7.60
CA ASP A 94 -13.36 4.71 -8.97
C ASP A 94 -11.86 5.00 -9.16
N ILE A 95 -11.24 5.70 -8.21
CA ILE A 95 -9.80 6.01 -8.26
C ILE A 95 -8.94 4.77 -7.93
N LEU A 96 -9.37 3.95 -6.98
CA LEU A 96 -8.69 2.70 -6.62
C LEU A 96 -8.71 1.69 -7.78
N ALA A 97 -9.85 1.57 -8.48
CA ALA A 97 -9.99 0.71 -9.66
C ALA A 97 -9.19 1.21 -10.86
N SER A 98 -9.00 2.53 -10.98
CA SER A 98 -8.18 3.14 -12.04
C SER A 98 -6.67 2.97 -11.80
N THR A 99 -6.26 2.49 -10.63
CA THR A 99 -4.84 2.24 -10.34
C THR A 99 -4.38 1.00 -11.12
N PRO A 100 -3.39 1.11 -12.03
CA PRO A 100 -3.05 0.02 -12.96
C PRO A 100 -2.40 -1.21 -12.29
N ALA A 101 -2.08 -1.12 -11.00
CA ALA A 101 -1.38 -2.16 -10.25
C ALA A 101 -2.14 -3.52 -10.18
N SER A 102 -3.45 -3.54 -10.47
CA SER A 102 -4.24 -4.77 -10.41
C SER A 102 -3.80 -5.85 -11.42
N SER A 103 -3.16 -5.47 -12.52
CA SER A 103 -2.68 -6.40 -13.55
C SER A 103 -1.17 -6.67 -13.53
N ALA A 104 -0.41 -5.91 -12.73
CA ALA A 104 1.06 -5.88 -12.77
C ALA A 104 1.75 -6.92 -11.86
N TRP A 105 0.99 -7.81 -11.22
CA TRP A 105 1.59 -8.88 -10.41
C TRP A 105 2.49 -9.76 -11.28
N PRO A 106 3.80 -9.86 -10.99
CA PRO A 106 4.68 -10.75 -11.72
C PRO A 106 4.16 -12.18 -11.53
N ARG A 107 3.84 -12.88 -12.62
CA ARG A 107 3.38 -14.29 -12.58
C ARG A 107 4.41 -15.24 -11.97
N THR A 108 5.63 -14.77 -11.75
CA THR A 108 6.70 -15.51 -11.08
C THR A 108 7.37 -14.58 -10.07
N PHE A 109 7.15 -14.82 -8.78
CA PHE A 109 8.13 -14.46 -7.77
C PHE A 109 9.29 -15.45 -7.93
N SER A 110 10.37 -15.06 -8.60
CA SER A 110 11.63 -15.83 -8.50
C SER A 110 12.30 -15.47 -7.17
N PRO A 111 12.75 -16.46 -6.39
CA PRO A 111 13.44 -16.24 -5.12
C PRO A 111 14.80 -15.56 -5.30
#